data_AF-A0A972XVV1-F1
#
_entry.id   AF-A0A972XVV1-F1
#
_cell.length_a   1.000
_cell.length_b   1.000
_cell.length_c   1.000
_cell.angle_alpha   90.00
_cell.angle_beta   90.00
_cell.angle_gamma   90.00
#
_symmetry.space_group_name_H-M   'P 1'
#
loop_
_entity.id
_entity.type
_entity.pdbx_description
1 polymer ?
#
loop_
_entity_poly.entity_id
_entity_poly.type
_entity_poly.pdbx_seq_one_letter_code
_entity_poly.pdbx_strand_id
1 'polypeptide(L)'
;MYEIPPAAAALSETEEEVSLKSNVIVPSGDLDGSSTATGFHIVPLVAMITPDFLLRLDPTEVHEAFEVSLDFLMNGNNHEIQRSIW
;
A
#
# COMPACT_ATOMS: atom_id res chain seq x y z
N MET A 1 -10.56 -22.94 9.90
CA MET A 1 -10.49 -22.06 8.71
C MET A 1 -9.24 -21.24 8.90
N TYR A 2 -8.23 -21.40 8.04
CA TYR A 2 -6.99 -20.62 8.18
C TYR A 2 -7.28 -19.24 7.60
N GLU A 3 -7.20 -18.19 8.42
CA GLU A 3 -7.28 -16.82 7.90
C GLU A 3 -6.06 -16.56 7.02
N ILE A 4 -6.27 -15.93 5.87
CA ILE A 4 -5.19 -15.47 5.01
C ILE A 4 -4.47 -14.34 5.77
N PRO A 5 -3.15 -14.42 5.97
CA PRO A 5 -2.42 -13.34 6.63
C PRO A 5 -2.62 -12.01 5.90
N PRO A 6 -2.76 -10.86 6.59
CA PRO A 6 -2.93 -9.56 5.93
C PRO A 6 -1.85 -9.26 4.88
N ALA A 7 -0.60 -9.65 5.15
CA ALA A 7 0.49 -9.53 4.20
C ALA A 7 0.26 -10.30 2.89
N ALA A 8 -0.37 -11.48 2.95
CA ALA A 8 -0.67 -12.25 1.74
C ALA A 8 -1.76 -11.57 0.88
N ALA A 9 -2.75 -10.94 1.52
CA ALA A 9 -3.73 -10.11 0.81
C ALA A 9 -3.06 -8.91 0.15
N ALA A 10 -2.22 -8.15 0.89
CA ALA A 10 -1.50 -7.00 0.34
C ALA A 10 -0.66 -7.36 -0.90
N LEU A 11 0.02 -8.52 -0.88
CA LEU A 11 0.80 -8.99 -2.03
C LEU A 11 -0.07 -9.41 -3.23
N SER A 12 -1.24 -10.02 -2.99
CA SER A 12 -2.18 -10.37 -4.08
C SER A 12 -2.72 -9.11 -4.75
N GLU A 13 -3.23 -8.17 -3.95
CA GLU A 13 -3.79 -6.90 -4.45
C GLU A 13 -2.74 -6.07 -5.19
N THR A 14 -1.50 -6.01 -4.69
CA THR A 14 -0.41 -5.30 -5.40
C THR A 14 -0.10 -5.95 -6.77
N GLU A 15 -0.22 -7.28 -6.87
CA GLU A 15 -0.06 -7.96 -8.15
C GLU A 15 -1.25 -7.73 -9.08
N GLU A 16 -2.47 -7.68 -8.56
CA GLU A 16 -3.70 -7.44 -9.33
C GLU A 16 -3.75 -6.00 -9.87
N GLU A 17 -3.55 -5.01 -8.99
CA GLU A 17 -3.71 -3.59 -9.30
C GLU A 17 -2.56 -3.02 -10.14
N VAL A 18 -1.31 -3.42 -9.87
CA VAL A 18 -0.12 -2.81 -10.49
C VAL A 18 0.88 -3.80 -11.10
N SER A 19 0.55 -5.10 -11.10
CA SER A 19 1.39 -6.19 -11.64
C SER A 19 2.75 -6.36 -10.96
N LEU A 20 2.96 -5.79 -9.77
CA LEU A 20 4.22 -5.92 -9.05
C LEU A 20 4.29 -7.32 -8.41
N LYS A 21 5.20 -8.14 -8.90
CA LYS A 21 5.33 -9.53 -8.46
C LYS A 21 5.93 -9.62 -7.05
N SER A 22 5.44 -10.56 -6.25
CA SER A 22 5.93 -10.78 -4.88
C SER A 22 7.43 -11.09 -4.77
N ASN A 23 8.08 -11.59 -5.84
CA ASN A 23 9.51 -11.89 -5.86
C ASN A 23 10.42 -10.65 -5.86
N VAL A 24 9.89 -9.46 -6.19
CA VAL A 24 10.62 -8.19 -6.12
C VAL A 24 10.29 -7.38 -4.88
N ILE A 25 9.42 -7.90 -4.00
CA ILE A 25 8.96 -7.23 -2.79
C ILE A 25 9.62 -7.90 -1.58
N VAL A 26 10.27 -7.10 -0.74
CA VAL A 26 10.88 -7.55 0.52
C VAL A 26 10.14 -6.89 1.69
N PRO A 27 9.22 -7.62 2.34
CA PRO A 27 8.49 -7.14 3.51
C PRO A 27 9.44 -6.70 4.63
N SER A 28 9.23 -5.49 5.16
CA SER A 28 9.96 -4.93 6.31
C SER A 28 9.20 -5.13 7.62
N GLY A 29 7.87 -5.06 7.56
CA GLY A 29 6.98 -5.33 8.69
C GLY A 29 5.63 -4.63 8.56
N ASP A 30 4.72 -5.02 9.44
CA ASP A 30 3.39 -4.40 9.56
C ASP A 30 3.48 -3.14 10.43
N LEU A 31 2.68 -2.12 10.08
CA LEU A 31 2.40 -0.99 10.95
C LEU A 31 1.17 -1.27 11.81
N ASP A 32 0.96 -0.46 12.85
CA ASP A 32 -0.23 -0.56 13.70
C ASP A 32 -1.51 -0.48 12.84
N GLY A 33 -2.30 -1.54 12.92
CA GLY A 33 -3.56 -1.62 12.19
C GLY A 33 -4.60 -0.63 12.72
N SER A 34 -5.53 -0.24 11.85
CA SER A 34 -6.63 0.67 12.20
C SER A 34 -7.98 0.04 11.88
N SER A 35 -8.97 0.31 12.72
CA SER A 35 -10.35 -0.14 12.47
C SER A 35 -11.15 0.97 11.80
N THR A 36 -11.86 0.64 10.72
CA THR A 36 -12.76 1.57 10.05
C THR A 36 -14.10 1.67 10.79
N ALA A 37 -14.84 2.76 10.55
CA ALA A 37 -16.19 2.92 11.10
C ALA A 37 -17.17 1.82 10.64
N THR A 38 -16.88 1.15 9.52
CA THR A 38 -17.67 0.06 8.93
C THR A 38 -17.27 -1.32 9.45
N GLY A 39 -16.31 -1.42 10.38
CA GLY A 39 -15.94 -2.68 11.04
C GLY A 39 -14.84 -3.49 10.35
N PHE A 40 -14.11 -2.91 9.39
CA PHE A 40 -12.93 -3.54 8.80
C PHE A 40 -11.68 -3.22 9.62
N HIS A 41 -10.73 -4.16 9.66
CA HIS A 41 -9.41 -3.94 10.24
C HIS A 41 -8.36 -3.86 9.13
N ILE A 42 -7.75 -2.69 8.96
CA ILE A 42 -6.73 -2.42 7.94
C ILE A 42 -5.36 -2.56 8.58
N VAL A 43 -4.53 -3.45 8.03
CA VAL A 43 -3.15 -3.69 8.47
C VAL A 43 -2.19 -3.24 7.36
N PRO A 44 -1.49 -2.09 7.52
CA PRO A 44 -0.55 -1.62 6.50
C PRO A 44 0.74 -2.44 6.52
N LEU A 45 1.18 -2.92 5.36
CA LEU A 45 2.47 -3.59 5.18
C LEU A 45 3.47 -2.62 4.54
N VAL A 46 4.65 -2.45 5.16
CA VAL A 46 5.77 -1.71 4.56
C VAL A 46 6.77 -2.70 3.97
N ALA A 47 7.21 -2.44 2.74
CA ALA A 47 8.16 -3.29 2.03
C ALA A 47 9.16 -2.47 1.21
N MET A 48 10.33 -3.04 0.99
CA MET A 48 11.31 -2.56 0.02
C MET A 48 11.05 -3.24 -1.32
N ILE A 49 11.17 -2.51 -2.43
CA ILE A 49 11.05 -3.07 -3.78
C ILE A 49 12.45 -3.14 -4.39
N THR A 50 12.82 -4.29 -4.97
CA THR A 50 14.07 -4.39 -5.72
C THR A 50 14.00 -3.50 -6.97
N PRO A 51 15.09 -2.82 -7.37
CA PRO A 51 15.09 -1.98 -8.56
C PRO A 51 14.68 -2.72 -9.85
N ASP A 52 14.43 -1.96 -10.91
CA ASP A 52 14.12 -2.44 -12.27
C ASP A 52 12.81 -3.21 -12.41
N PHE A 53 11.83 -2.95 -11.53
CA PHE A 53 10.46 -3.42 -11.72
C PHE A 53 9.73 -2.62 -12.80
N LEU A 54 8.73 -3.25 -13.42
CA LEU A 54 7.83 -2.60 -14.36
C LEU A 54 6.41 -2.67 -13.80
N LEU A 55 5.75 -1.51 -13.70
CA LEU A 55 4.34 -1.46 -13.35
C LEU A 55 3.47 -1.62 -14.59
N ARG A 56 2.40 -2.40 -14.45
CA ARG A 56 1.28 -2.41 -15.38
C ARG A 56 0.02 -2.24 -14.56
N LEU A 57 -0.53 -1.04 -14.65
CA LEU A 57 -1.71 -0.63 -13.89
C LEU A 57 -2.96 -1.29 -14.50
N ASP A 58 -3.84 -1.81 -13.65
CA ASP A 58 -5.19 -2.14 -14.06
C ASP A 58 -6.01 -0.84 -14.17
N PRO A 59 -6.42 -0.42 -15.39
CA PRO A 59 -7.16 0.83 -15.57
C PRO A 59 -8.56 0.82 -14.95
N THR A 60 -9.11 -0.34 -14.54
CA THR A 60 -10.41 -0.37 -13.85
C THR A 60 -10.32 0.08 -12.39
N GLU A 61 -9.12 0.01 -11.80
CA GLU A 61 -8.89 0.26 -10.38
C GLU A 61 -7.86 1.37 -10.14
N VAL A 62 -6.83 1.45 -10.99
CA VAL A 62 -5.69 2.38 -10.87
C VAL A 62 -5.57 3.29 -12.09
N HIS A 63 -5.83 4.58 -11.89
CA HIS A 63 -5.70 5.60 -12.93
C HIS A 63 -4.24 6.02 -13.19
N GLU A 64 -3.42 6.11 -12.13
CA GLU A 64 -2.03 6.57 -12.19
C GLU A 64 -1.22 6.00 -11.02
N ALA A 65 0.09 5.82 -11.23
CA ALA A 65 1.07 5.54 -10.19
C ALA A 65 2.21 6.55 -10.28
N PHE A 66 2.70 7.02 -9.13
CA PHE A 66 3.78 7.99 -9.04
C PHE A 66 4.67 7.70 -7.83
N GLU A 67 5.86 8.28 -7.84
CA GLU A 67 6.81 8.18 -6.74
C GLU A 67 6.98 9.54 -6.06
N VAL A 68 7.26 9.50 -4.76
CA VAL A 68 7.59 10.68 -3.96
C VAL A 68 8.78 10.39 -3.08
N SER A 69 9.67 11.37 -2.91
CA SER A 69 10.78 11.25 -1.97
C SER A 69 10.26 11.05 -0.55
N LEU A 70 10.85 10.11 0.18
CA LEU A 70 10.50 9.89 1.59
C LEU A 70 10.76 11.15 2.43
N ASP A 71 11.84 11.88 2.19
CA ASP A 71 12.13 13.13 2.92
C ASP A 71 11.06 14.19 2.69
N PHE A 72 10.51 14.25 1.47
CA PHE A 72 9.38 15.11 1.17
C PHE A 72 8.12 14.67 1.92
N LEU A 73 7.83 13.37 1.95
CA LEU A 73 6.68 12.79 2.63
C LEU A 73 6.76 12.98 4.16
N MET A 74 7.96 12.91 4.73
CA MET A 74 8.17 13.03 6.18
C MET A 74 8.26 14.48 6.67
N ASN A 75 8.32 15.46 5.77
CA ASN A 75 8.31 16.86 6.14
C ASN A 75 6.88 17.33 6.49
N GLY A 76 6.61 17.53 7.78
CA GLY A 76 5.31 17.98 8.28
C GLY A 76 4.82 19.33 7.74
N ASN A 77 5.70 20.16 7.17
CA ASN A 77 5.28 21.40 6.49
C ASN A 77 4.55 21.14 5.16
N ASN A 78 4.70 19.95 4.58
CA ASN A 78 3.99 19.52 3.38
C ASN A 78 2.62 18.89 3.70
N HIS A 79 2.27 18.75 4.99
CA HIS A 79 1.03 18.10 5.41
C HIS A 79 -0.08 19.12 5.59
N GLU A 80 -1.24 18.85 5.00
CA GLU A 80 -2.47 19.60 5.24
C GLU A 80 -3.51 18.67 5.88
N ILE A 81 -4.00 19.04 7.06
CA ILE A 81 -5.06 18.28 7.71
C ILE A 81 -6.38 18.68 7.09
N GLN A 82 -6.93 17.80 6.26
CA GLN A 82 -8.29 17.93 5.75
C GLN A 82 -9.26 17.05 6.53
N ARG A 83 -10.42 17.60 6.87
CA ARG A 83 -11.53 16.86 7.48
C ARG A 83 -12.68 16.83 6.50
N SER A 84 -13.05 15.63 6.08
CA SER A 84 -14.28 15.37 5.36
C SER A 84 -15.32 14.85 6.34
N ILE A 85 -16.54 15.36 6.24
CA ILE A 85 -17.71 14.82 6.95
C ILE A 85 -18.28 13.75 6.02
N TRP A 86 -18.16 12.48 6.42
CA TRP A 86 -18.71 11.33 5.71
C TRP A 86 -20.11 11.01 6.22
#